data_AF-A0ABC8ENA0-F1
#
_entry.id   AF-A0ABC8ENA0-F1
#
_cell.length_a   1.000
_cell.length_b   1.000
_cell.length_c   1.000
_cell.angle_alpha   90.00
_cell.angle_beta   90.00
_cell.angle_gamma   90.00
#
_symmetry.space_group_name_H-M   'P 1'
#
loop_
_entity.id
_entity.type
_entity.pdbx_description
1 polymer ?
#
loop_
_entity_poly.entity_id
_entity_poly.type
_entity_poly.pdbx_seq_one_letter_code
_entity_poly.pdbx_strand_id
1 'polypeptide(L)'
;MTVRTFAGDVSGPASHEIRKAMAAFFRMRWGSARAEVLDSDWRLFCRLSDPDSDEFLPDRQDYYGFFTYTVFTGIVNDYTNDN
;
A
#
# COMPACT_ATOMS: atom_id res chain seq x y z
N MET A 1 19.45 -6.96 12.86
CA MET A 1 18.11 -6.41 12.57
C MET A 1 18.23 -4.90 12.47
N THR A 2 17.62 -4.28 11.46
CA THR A 2 17.57 -2.82 11.32
C THR A 2 16.11 -2.38 11.21
N VAL A 3 15.84 -1.18 11.71
CA VAL A 3 14.52 -0.56 11.66
C VAL A 3 14.68 0.82 11.06
N ARG A 4 13.80 1.18 10.12
CA ARG A 4 13.80 2.49 9.50
C ARG A 4 12.37 2.96 9.27
N THR A 5 12.06 4.13 9.80
CA THR A 5 10.78 4.81 9.57
C THR A 5 10.95 5.83 8.45
N PHE A 6 9.94 5.90 7.59
CA PHE A 6 9.82 6.85 6.51
C PHE A 6 8.52 7.62 6.69
N ALA A 7 8.58 8.91 6.44
CA ALA A 7 7.43 9.78 6.32
C ALA A 7 7.59 10.59 5.04
N GLY A 8 6.47 10.86 4.38
CA GLY A 8 6.47 11.65 3.16
C GLY A 8 5.07 12.08 2.78
N ASP A 9 5.01 13.08 1.91
CA ASP A 9 3.78 13.61 1.36
C ASP A 9 3.59 13.12 -0.07
N VAL A 10 2.33 13.05 -0.50
CA VAL A 10 1.93 12.75 -1.87
C VAL A 10 0.90 13.78 -2.33
N SER A 11 1.11 14.29 -3.53
CA SER A 11 0.16 15.14 -4.23
C SER A 11 -0.11 14.55 -5.61
N GLY A 12 -1.36 14.54 -6.03
CA GLY A 12 -1.74 14.12 -7.37
C GLY A 12 -1.36 15.17 -8.44
N PRO A 13 -1.31 14.79 -9.72
CA PRO A 13 -1.44 13.42 -10.23
C PRO A 13 -0.20 12.57 -9.92
N ALA A 14 -0.41 11.31 -9.54
CA ALA A 14 0.68 10.42 -9.18
C ALA A 14 1.56 10.04 -10.38
N SER A 15 2.88 10.06 -10.19
CA SER A 15 3.82 9.44 -11.14
C SER A 15 3.73 7.92 -11.06
N HIS A 16 4.26 7.21 -12.08
CA HIS A 16 4.24 5.75 -12.12
C HIS A 16 4.76 5.07 -10.84
N GLU A 17 5.86 5.57 -10.28
CA GLU A 17 6.44 5.00 -9.07
C GLU A 17 5.58 5.28 -7.83
N ILE A 18 4.95 6.46 -7.77
CA ILE A 18 4.00 6.80 -6.70
C ILE A 18 2.74 5.94 -6.81
N ARG A 19 2.25 5.63 -8.02
CA ARG A 19 1.09 4.73 -8.22
C ARG A 19 1.36 3.36 -7.61
N LYS A 20 2.52 2.77 -7.91
CA LYS A 20 2.94 1.48 -7.32
C LYS A 20 3.05 1.55 -5.79
N ALA A 21 3.69 2.60 -5.26
CA ALA A 21 3.87 2.75 -3.82
C ALA A 21 2.53 2.90 -3.08
N MET A 22 1.63 3.73 -3.60
CA MET A 22 0.30 3.95 -3.03
C MET A 22 -0.55 2.69 -3.09
N ALA A 23 -0.54 1.96 -4.22
CA ALA A 23 -1.21 0.67 -4.34
C ALA A 23 -0.71 -0.33 -3.28
N ALA A 24 0.61 -0.40 -3.06
CA ALA A 24 1.18 -1.23 -2.00
C ALA A 24 0.69 -0.80 -0.61
N PHE A 25 0.66 0.50 -0.31
CA PHE A 25 0.14 1.01 0.97
C PHE A 25 -1.34 0.67 1.18
N PHE A 26 -2.18 0.84 0.15
CA PHE A 26 -3.59 0.46 0.21
C PHE A 26 -3.75 -1.04 0.49
N ARG A 27 -2.99 -1.89 -0.20
CA ARG A 27 -3.01 -3.34 0.02
C ARG A 27 -2.49 -3.74 1.41
N MET A 28 -1.42 -3.12 1.89
CA MET A 28 -0.90 -3.40 3.23
C MET A 28 -1.90 -2.99 4.32
N ARG A 29 -2.60 -1.87 4.14
CA ARG A 29 -3.50 -1.32 5.16
C ARG A 29 -4.88 -1.98 5.18
N TRP A 30 -5.44 -2.26 4.01
CA TRP A 30 -6.83 -2.71 3.84
C TRP A 30 -7.00 -4.00 3.05
N GLY A 31 -5.92 -4.62 2.57
CA GLY A 31 -5.99 -5.82 1.72
C GLY A 31 -6.68 -7.03 2.37
N SER A 32 -6.71 -7.11 3.71
CA SER A 32 -7.41 -8.15 4.47
C SER A 32 -8.84 -7.77 4.86
N ALA A 33 -9.28 -6.53 4.65
CA ALA A 33 -10.58 -6.04 5.11
C ALA A 33 -11.77 -6.61 4.31
N ARG A 34 -11.52 -7.35 3.22
CA ARG A 34 -12.56 -7.92 2.35
C ARG A 34 -13.66 -8.68 3.10
N ALA A 35 -13.29 -9.44 4.12
CA ALA A 35 -14.21 -10.27 4.89
C ALA A 35 -15.10 -9.46 5.86
N GLU A 36 -14.74 -8.20 6.12
CA GLU A 36 -15.33 -7.35 7.15
C GLU A 36 -16.18 -6.21 6.54
N VAL A 37 -16.19 -6.07 5.21
CA VAL A 37 -16.87 -4.99 4.49
C VAL A 37 -17.88 -5.52 3.49
N LEU A 38 -18.85 -4.67 3.13
CA LEU A 38 -19.82 -4.97 2.10
C LEU A 38 -19.14 -5.14 0.74
N ASP A 39 -19.76 -5.93 -0.14
CA ASP A 39 -19.29 -6.13 -1.51
C ASP A 39 -19.24 -4.84 -2.33
N SER A 40 -20.14 -3.89 -2.05
CA SER A 40 -20.10 -2.55 -2.65
C SER A 40 -18.84 -1.79 -2.27
N ASP A 41 -18.46 -1.84 -1.00
CA ASP A 41 -17.36 -1.07 -0.44
C ASP A 41 -16.03 -1.66 -0.90
N TRP A 42 -15.93 -3.00 -0.94
CA TRP A 42 -14.76 -3.66 -1.51
C TRP A 42 -14.58 -3.33 -3.00
N ARG A 43 -15.66 -3.34 -3.79
CA ARG A 43 -15.59 -2.95 -5.21
C ARG A 43 -15.18 -1.50 -5.38
N LEU A 44 -15.67 -0.60 -4.54
CA LEU A 44 -15.25 0.81 -4.54
C LEU A 44 -13.78 0.93 -4.18
N PHE A 45 -13.33 0.25 -3.12
CA PHE A 45 -11.92 0.19 -2.73
C PHE A 45 -11.04 -0.28 -3.89
N CYS A 46 -11.38 -1.38 -4.57
CA CYS A 46 -10.61 -1.86 -5.72
C CYS A 46 -10.50 -0.82 -6.83
N ARG A 47 -11.61 -0.18 -7.25
CA ARG A 47 -11.55 0.85 -8.29
C ARG A 47 -10.69 2.06 -7.90
N LEU A 48 -10.73 2.44 -6.63
CA LEU A 48 -9.97 3.61 -6.14
C LEU A 48 -8.50 3.29 -5.81
N SER A 49 -8.12 2.02 -5.63
CA SER A 49 -6.79 1.62 -5.14
C SER A 49 -5.98 0.75 -6.09
N ASP A 50 -6.57 0.29 -7.19
CA ASP A 50 -5.88 -0.43 -8.25
C ASP A 50 -5.15 0.57 -9.17
N PRO A 51 -3.81 0.48 -9.30
CA PRO A 51 -3.04 1.40 -10.13
C PRO A 51 -3.34 1.24 -11.63
N ASP A 52 -4.04 0.19 -12.06
CA ASP A 52 -4.46 0.03 -13.45
C ASP A 52 -5.92 0.51 -13.67
N SER A 53 -6.59 1.01 -12.63
CA SER A 53 -7.93 1.59 -12.76
C SER A 53 -7.88 3.06 -13.19
N ASP A 54 -8.80 3.44 -14.07
CA ASP A 54 -9.03 4.84 -14.46
C ASP A 54 -9.53 5.71 -13.29
N GLU A 55 -10.03 5.09 -12.21
CA GLU A 55 -10.49 5.77 -11.00
C GLU A 55 -9.44 5.80 -9.88
N PHE A 56 -8.18 5.45 -10.18
CA PHE A 56 -7.12 5.39 -9.18
C PHE A 56 -6.99 6.71 -8.42
N LEU A 57 -7.28 6.66 -7.11
CA LEU A 57 -7.53 7.85 -6.30
C LEU A 57 -6.35 8.85 -6.31
N PRO A 58 -5.07 8.42 -6.25
CA PRO A 58 -3.92 9.33 -6.36
C PRO A 58 -3.71 10.02 -7.71
N ASP A 59 -4.42 9.64 -8.78
CA ASP A 59 -4.31 10.31 -10.09
C ASP A 59 -5.15 11.60 -10.15
N ARG A 60 -6.02 11.85 -9.15
CA ARG A 60 -6.83 13.07 -9.09
C ARG A 60 -5.98 14.30 -8.77
N GLN A 61 -6.22 15.42 -9.45
CA GLN A 61 -5.48 16.67 -9.23
C GLN A 61 -5.64 17.26 -7.82
N ASP A 62 -6.77 16.98 -7.17
CA ASP A 62 -7.09 17.42 -5.81
C ASP A 62 -6.65 16.43 -4.73
N TYR A 63 -5.93 15.37 -5.10
CA TYR A 63 -5.44 14.38 -4.15
C TYR A 63 -4.23 14.91 -3.37
N TYR A 64 -4.36 14.97 -2.05
CA TYR A 64 -3.26 15.26 -1.13
C TYR A 64 -3.31 14.26 0.03
N GLY A 65 -2.15 13.74 0.40
CA GLY A 65 -2.01 12.83 1.52
C GLY A 65 -0.59 12.82 2.06
N PHE A 66 -0.43 12.19 3.21
CA PHE A 66 0.86 11.84 3.76
C PHE A 66 0.85 10.36 4.13
N PHE A 67 2.03 9.75 4.18
CA PHE A 67 2.19 8.39 4.62
C PHE A 67 3.29 8.29 5.66
N THR A 68 3.16 7.31 6.55
CA THR A 68 4.21 6.91 7.48
C THR A 68 4.31 5.39 7.46
N TYR A 69 5.49 4.84 7.20
CA TYR A 69 5.72 3.41 7.28
C TYR A 69 7.06 3.09 7.93
N THR A 70 7.13 1.95 8.62
CA THR A 70 8.35 1.46 9.25
C THR A 70 8.73 0.13 8.63
N VAL A 71 9.95 0.04 8.11
CA VAL A 71 10.53 -1.19 7.57
C VAL A 71 11.39 -1.82 8.65
N PHE A 72 11.20 -3.13 8.84
CA PHE A 72 12.02 -3.98 9.69
C PHE A 72 12.79 -4.95 8.79
N THR A 73 14.11 -4.99 8.91
CA THR A 73 14.97 -5.91 8.16
C THR A 73 15.71 -6.83 9.11
N GLY A 74 15.66 -8.13 8.87
CA GLY A 74 16.34 -9.17 9.64
C GLY A 74 17.03 -10.17 8.72
N ILE A 75 17.93 -10.97 9.28
CA ILE A 75 18.49 -12.15 8.60
C ILE A 75 17.66 -13.34 9.06
N VAL A 76 17.20 -14.15 8.11
CA VAL A 76 16.57 -15.45 8.41
C VAL A 76 17.70 -16.48 8.46
N ASN A 77 17.97 -17.02 9.64
CA ASN A 77 18.84 -18.19 9.75
C ASN A 77 17.94 -19.43 9.67
N ASP A 78 18.05 -20.18 8.57
CA ASP A 78 17.46 -21.51 8.49
C ASP A 78 18.27 -22.43 9.41
N TYR A 79 17.69 -22.80 10.55
CA TYR A 79 18.16 -23.96 11.29
C TYR A 79 17.67 -25.21 10.56
N THR A 80 18.47 -25.71 9.63
CA THR A 80 18.30 -27.09 9.15
C THR A 80 18.59 -28.01 10.34
N ASN A 81 17.52 -28.62 10.88
CA ASN A 81 17.64 -29.81 11.69
C ASN A 81 18.17 -30.92 10.78
N ASP A 82 19.47 -31.14 10.80
CA ASP A 82 20.05 -32.41 10.36
C ASP A 82 19.59 -33.48 11.34
N ASN A 83 18.68 -34.34 10.87
CA ASN A 83 18.23 -35.57 11.53
C ASN A 83 19.38 -36.56 11.68
#